data_AF-A0A9D4DE52-F1
#
_entry.id   AF-A0A9D4DE52-F1
#
_cell.length_a   1.000
_cell.length_b   1.000
_cell.length_c   1.000
_cell.angle_alpha   90.00
_cell.angle_beta   90.00
_cell.angle_gamma   90.00
#
_symmetry.space_group_name_H-M   'P 1'
#
loop_
_entity.id
_entity.type
_entity.pdbx_description
1 polymer ?
#
loop_
_entity_poly.entity_id
_entity_poly.type
_entity_poly.pdbx_seq_one_letter_code
_entity_poly.pdbx_strand_id
1 'polypeptide(L)' 'MEMVCLDFLSLERSKGGYENILVITDHFSRYAQAFPITNTDDIGAKYKNEYARKLRERLASSYHKEKKKK' A
#
# COMPACT_ATOMS: atom_id res chain seq x y z
N MET A 1 0.62 -19.94 -3.95
CA MET A 1 1.57 -18.82 -3.87
C MET A 1 0.77 -17.55 -3.69
N GLU A 2 1.00 -16.82 -2.60
CA GLU A 2 0.45 -15.48 -2.38
C GLU A 2 1.31 -14.49 -3.15
N MET A 3 0.82 -14.03 -4.31
CA MET A 3 1.57 -13.11 -5.17
C MET A 3 1.13 -11.68 -4.87
N VAL A 4 2.03 -10.91 -4.26
CA VAL A 4 1.89 -9.46 -4.14
C VAL A 4 2.79 -8.82 -5.19
N CYS A 5 2.21 -7.96 -6.02
CA CYS A 5 2.90 -7.22 -7.06
C CYS A 5 3.09 -5.77 -6.63
N LEU A 6 4.27 -5.24 -6.94
CA LEU A 6 4.68 -3.86 -6.73
C LEU A 6 4.95 -3.25 -8.11
N ASP A 7 4.27 -2.15 -8.43
CA ASP A 7 4.41 -1.44 -9.70
C ASP A 7 4.62 0.06 -9.45
N PHE A 8 5.39 0.71 -10.32
CA PHE A 8 5.76 2.10 -10.19
C PHE A 8 5.38 2.89 -11.44
N LEU A 9 4.48 3.86 -11.26
CA LEU A 9 3.96 4.69 -12.32
C LEU A 9 4.55 6.09 -12.20
N SER A 10 5.34 6.50 -13.18
CA SER A 10 5.83 7.88 -13.29
C SER A 10 4.81 8.75 -14.02
N LEU A 11 4.58 9.94 -13.50
CA LEU A 11 3.61 10.92 -13.98
C LEU A 11 4.30 12.27 -14.21
N GLU A 12 3.68 13.12 -15.02
CA GLU A 12 4.07 14.52 -15.07
C GLU A 12 3.88 15.18 -13.71
N ARG A 13 4.85 16.03 -13.35
CA ARG A 13 4.93 16.66 -12.03
C ARG A 13 3.69 17.50 -11.76
N SER A 14 2.88 17.07 -10.79
CA SER A 14 1.65 17.76 -10.42
C SER A 14 1.93 19.04 -9.62
N LYS A 15 0.92 19.92 -9.45
CA LYS A 15 1.01 21.15 -8.65
C LYS A 15 1.47 20.93 -7.19
N GLY A 16 1.39 19.69 -6.68
CA GLY A 16 1.85 19.30 -5.33
C GLY A 16 3.25 18.67 -5.28
N GLY A 17 3.99 18.65 -6.39
CA GLY A 17 5.33 18.06 -6.46
C GLY A 17 5.36 16.53 -6.51
N TYR A 18 4.19 15.87 -6.58
CA TYR A 18 4.10 14.43 -6.82
C TYR A 18 4.32 14.14 -8.29
N GLU A 19 5.22 13.20 -8.57
CA GLU A 19 5.65 12.80 -9.91
C GLU A 19 5.66 11.28 -10.09
N ASN A 20 5.40 10.53 -9.03
CA ASN A 20 5.35 9.08 -9.09
C ASN A 20 4.21 8.51 -8.24
N ILE A 21 3.75 7.31 -8.58
CA ILE A 21 2.77 6.54 -7.81
C ILE A 21 3.29 5.11 -7.64
N LEU A 22 3.34 4.64 -6.40
CA LEU A 22 3.57 3.23 -6.09
C LEU A 22 2.24 2.50 -5.97
N VAL A 23 2.06 1.44 -6.74
CA VAL A 23 0.87 0.58 -6.72
C VAL A 23 1.25 -0.78 -6.14
N ILE A 24 0.50 -1.20 -5.12
CA ILE A 24 0.63 -2.51 -4.49
C ILE A 24 -0.64 -3.29 -4.76
N THR A 25 -0.51 -4.45 -5.41
CA THR A 25 -1.64 -5.31 -5.77
C THR A 25 -1.46 -6.69 -5.16
N ASP A 26 -2.44 -7.13 -4.38
CA ASP A 26 -2.55 -8.51 -3.94
C ASP A 26 -3.46 -9.28 -4.90
N HIS A 27 -2.89 -10.25 -5.64
CA HIS A 27 -3.63 -11.02 -6.62
C HIS A 27 -4.68 -11.94 -6.01
N PHE A 28 -4.52 -12.37 -4.76
CA PHE A 28 -5.47 -13.29 -4.12
C PHE A 28 -6.73 -12.54 -3.66
N SER A 29 -6.56 -11.45 -2.92
CA SER A 29 -7.70 -10.64 -2.46
C SER A 29 -8.24 -9.69 -3.53
N ARG A 30 -7.57 -9.57 -4.69
CA ARG A 30 -7.83 -8.59 -5.75
C ARG A 30 -7.81 -7.15 -5.24
N TYR A 31 -7.12 -6.91 -4.12
CA TYR A 31 -7.03 -5.61 -3.48
C TYR A 31 -5.81 -4.86 -4.01
N ALA A 32 -6.01 -3.59 -4.38
CA ALA A 32 -4.95 -2.71 -4.84
C ALA A 32 -4.91 -1.42 -4.02
N GLN A 33 -3.72 -0.88 -3.77
CA GLN A 33 -3.50 0.42 -3.14
C GLN A 33 -2.48 1.22 -3.93
N ALA A 34 -2.74 2.52 -4.09
CA ALA A 34 -1.87 3.46 -4.76
C ALA A 34 -1.40 4.54 -3.80
N PHE A 35 -0.13 4.90 -3.87
CA PHE A 35 0.48 5.91 -3.01
C PHE A 35 1.26 6.95 -3.82
N PRO A 36 0.97 8.26 -3.65
CA PRO A 36 1.66 9.32 -4.39
C PRO A 36 3.04 9.62 -3.78
N ILE A 37 4.04 9.84 -4.64
CA ILE A 37 5.46 9.98 -4.29
C ILE A 37 6.02 11.25 -4.93
N THR A 38 6.73 12.04 -4.11
CA THR A 38 7.34 13.32 -4.50
C THR A 38 8.83 13.23 -4.84
N ASN A 39 9.52 12.17 -4.40
CA ASN A 39 10.91 11.88 -4.75
C ASN A 39 11.18 10.37 -4.64
N THR A 40 11.97 9.84 -5.56
CA THR A 40 12.45 8.44 -5.61
C THR A 40 13.19 7.99 -4.35
N ASP A 41 13.84 8.91 -3.63
CA ASP A 41 14.56 8.58 -2.39
C ASP A 41 13.64 8.28 -1.19
N ASP A 42 12.37 8.71 -1.23
CA ASP A 42 11.39 8.53 -0.16
C ASP A 42 10.72 7.13 -0.19
N ILE A 43 11.03 6.32 -1.21
CA ILE A 43 10.32 5.07 -1.54
C ILE A 43 10.59 3.96 -0.51
N GLY A 44 11.81 3.82 -0.01
CA GLY A 44 12.20 2.64 0.77
C GLY A 44 11.77 2.66 2.23
N ALA A 45 11.89 3.82 2.90
CA ALA A 45 11.80 3.93 4.35
C ALA A 45 10.39 4.25 4.85
N LYS A 46 9.65 5.09 4.12
CA LYS A 46 8.30 5.51 4.51
C LYS A 46 7.26 4.40 4.27
N TYR A 47 7.37 3.70 3.14
CA TYR A 47 6.37 2.73 2.68
C TYR A 47 6.40 1.38 3.40
N LYS A 48 7.57 0.90 3.84
CA LYS A 48 7.64 -0.31 4.69
C LYS A 48 6.84 -0.12 5.98
N ASN A 49 6.95 1.06 6.60
CA ASN A 49 6.31 1.34 7.87
C ASN A 49 4.81 1.62 7.71
N GLU A 50 4.40 2.39 6.70
CA GLU A 50 2.99 2.71 6.50
C GLU A 50 2.17 1.50 5.99
N TYR A 51 2.71 0.72 5.04
CA TYR A 51 2.06 -0.50 4.57
C TYR A 51 1.93 -1.53 5.69
N ALA A 52 3.00 -1.76 6.47
CA ALA A 52 2.94 -2.64 7.64
C ALA A 52 1.91 -2.16 8.66
N ARG A 53 1.79 -0.85 8.89
CA ARG A 53 0.77 -0.28 9.79
C ARG A 53 -0.64 -0.53 9.27
N LYS A 54 -0.94 -0.17 8.01
CA LYS A 54 -2.27 -0.37 7.40
C LYS A 54 -2.64 -1.85 7.33
N LEU A 55 -1.69 -2.73 7.03
CA LEU A 55 -1.91 -4.18 7.02
C LEU A 55 -2.21 -4.70 8.43
N ARG A 56 -1.45 -4.26 9.45
CA ARG A 56 -1.70 -4.62 10.86
C ARG A 56 -3.07 -4.14 11.34
N GLU A 57 -3.47 -2.92 11.01
CA GLU A 57 -4.78 -2.38 11.38
C GLU A 57 -5.93 -3.19 10.75
N ARG A 58 -5.78 -3.62 9.48
CA ARG A 58 -6.77 -4.46 8.82
C ARG A 58 -6.82 -5.88 9.35
N LEU A 59 -5.65 -6.49 9.59
CA LEU A 59 -5.57 -7.81 10.23
C LEU A 59 -6.17 -7.79 11.63
N ALA A 60 -5.85 -6.78 12.45
CA ALA A 60 -6.44 -6.59 13.77
C ALA A 60 -7.97 -6.40 13.70
N SER A 61 -8.45 -5.61 12.74
CA SER A 61 -9.89 -5.40 12.53
C SER A 61 -10.61 -6.68 12.08
N SER A 62 -9.98 -7.48 11.22
CA SER A 62 -10.53 -8.77 10.78
C SER A 62 -10.58 -9.78 11.93
N TYR A 63 -9.50 -9.87 12.72
CA TYR A 63 -9.42 -10.77 13.88
C TYR A 63 -10.47 -10.44 14.96
N HIS A 64 -10.70 -9.15 15.21
CA HIS A 64 -11.70 -8.71 16.18
C HIS A 64 -13.14 -8.99 15.73
N LYS A 65 -13.40 -8.94 14.41
CA LYS A 65 -14.70 -9.27 13.82
C LYS A 65 -15.02 -10.76 13.90
N GLU A 66 -14.00 -11.61 13.80
CA GLU A 66 -14.14 -13.07 13.87
C GLU A 66 -14.38 -13.56 15.30
N LYS A 67 -13.73 -12.94 16.30
CA LYS A 67 -13.98 -13.23 17.73
C LYS A 67 -15.37 -12.82 18.24
N LYS A 68 -16.02 -11.83 17.61
CA LYS A 68 -17.41 -11.44 17.94
C LYS A 68 -18.48 -12.32 17.29
N LYS A 69 -18.10 -13.17 16.33
CA LYS A 69 -18.99 -14.11 15.65
C LYS A 69 -18.98 -15.53 16.25
N LYS A 70 -18.06 -15.82 17.18
CA LYS A 70 -18.04 -17.02 18.03
C LYS A 70 -18.59 -16.67 19.40
#